data_AF-A0A2Z6RZ82-F1
#
_entry.id   AF-A0A2Z6RZ82-F1
#
_cell.length_a   1.000
_cell.length_b   1.000
_cell.length_c   1.000
_cell.angle_alpha   90.00
_cell.angle_beta   90.00
_cell.angle_gamma   90.00
#
_symmetry.space_group_name_H-M   'P 1'
#
loop_
_entity.id
_entity.type
_entity.pdbx_description
1 polymer ?
#
loop_
_entity_poly.entity_id
_entity_poly.type
_entity_poly.pdbx_seq_one_letter_code
_entity_poly.pdbx_strand_id
1 'polypeptide(L)'
;MTIKSENLLVCSTAGKIYAISKTDGSQIWKTELKGIHDGVGSLFVHDDKVYVGMNGYLVALNLINGTEIWRNSLSGMGYNEVSLAVARANSEGEGASHGTQSHIVVVASYGKVYGIKSESGDIVWKNKLKNGGYEMPSLIIDSPDKVLVGCGKLVYKIDIYDGKTIWQRKISNCLLGCSHVTMATHQSSLQNAFSYTGFCNNPIAQHSRKEKEKNKHEIAYGSSIM
;
A
#
# COMPACT_ATOMS: atom_id res chain seq x y z
N MET A 1 -5.21 -24.89 19.32
CA MET A 1 -6.24 -23.90 18.92
C MET A 1 -5.93 -23.48 17.50
N THR A 2 -6.77 -23.83 16.53
CA THR A 2 -6.53 -23.46 15.12
C THR A 2 -6.96 -22.01 14.92
N ILE A 3 -6.01 -21.12 14.68
CA ILE A 3 -6.30 -19.72 14.37
C ILE A 3 -6.90 -19.67 12.97
N LYS A 4 -8.12 -19.13 12.85
CA LYS A 4 -8.76 -18.92 11.56
C LYS A 4 -8.46 -17.52 11.04
N SER A 5 -8.09 -17.40 9.76
CA SER A 5 -7.69 -16.13 9.14
C SER A 5 -8.80 -15.09 9.21
N GLU A 6 -10.06 -15.50 9.08
CA GLU A 6 -11.21 -14.60 9.15
C GLU A 6 -11.43 -13.98 10.54
N ASN A 7 -10.78 -14.48 11.59
CA ASN A 7 -10.86 -13.95 12.95
C ASN A 7 -9.68 -13.02 13.29
N LEU A 8 -8.77 -12.75 12.35
CA LEU A 8 -7.64 -11.87 12.58
C LEU A 8 -7.91 -10.45 12.09
N LEU A 9 -7.46 -9.48 12.89
CA LEU A 9 -7.23 -8.09 12.49
C LEU A 9 -5.73 -7.85 12.51
N VAL A 10 -5.18 -7.32 11.41
CA VAL A 10 -3.76 -6.98 11.32
C VAL A 10 -3.59 -5.47 11.45
N CYS A 11 -2.68 -5.06 12.33
CA CYS A 11 -2.42 -3.65 12.65
C CYS A 11 -0.93 -3.35 12.52
N SER A 12 -0.59 -2.11 12.15
CA SER A 12 0.80 -1.65 12.05
C SER A 12 0.95 -0.33 12.79
N THR A 13 1.93 -0.26 13.70
CA THR A 13 2.29 0.99 14.39
C THR A 13 3.72 0.91 14.94
N ALA A 14 4.44 2.03 14.92
CA ALA A 14 5.79 2.18 15.49
C ALA A 14 6.77 1.05 15.07
N GLY A 15 6.86 0.77 13.77
CA GLY A 15 7.76 -0.26 13.21
C GLY A 15 7.34 -1.71 13.48
N LYS A 16 6.16 -1.93 14.08
CA LYS A 16 5.71 -3.25 14.55
C LYS A 16 4.37 -3.62 13.94
N ILE A 17 4.24 -4.90 13.64
CA ILE A 17 3.03 -5.50 13.07
C ILE A 17 2.42 -6.43 14.11
N TYR A 18 1.12 -6.35 14.26
CA TYR A 18 0.37 -7.11 15.25
C TYR A 18 -0.77 -7.83 14.54
N ALA A 19 -1.06 -9.07 14.95
CA ALA A 19 -2.36 -9.66 14.71
C ALA A 19 -3.13 -9.78 16.03
N ILE A 20 -4.38 -9.39 15.97
CA ILE A 20 -5.30 -9.35 17.10
C ILE A 20 -6.53 -10.19 16.73
N SER A 21 -7.02 -10.96 17.69
CA SER A 21 -8.30 -11.67 17.57
C SER A 21 -9.45 -10.66 17.52
N LYS A 22 -10.25 -10.71 16.45
CA LYS A 22 -11.48 -9.92 16.32
C LYS A 22 -12.56 -10.33 17.32
N THR A 23 -12.44 -11.51 17.92
CA THR A 23 -13.43 -12.05 18.85
C THR A 23 -13.32 -11.43 20.24
N ASP A 24 -12.09 -11.25 20.74
CA ASP A 24 -11.83 -10.86 22.13
C ASP A 24 -10.74 -9.79 22.30
N GLY A 25 -10.11 -9.34 21.21
CA GLY A 25 -9.06 -8.32 21.25
C GLY A 25 -7.70 -8.84 21.74
N SER A 26 -7.55 -10.14 21.95
CA SER A 26 -6.26 -10.72 22.37
C SER A 26 -5.21 -10.63 21.26
N GLN A 27 -3.96 -10.35 21.64
CA GLN A 27 -2.84 -10.39 20.69
C GLN A 27 -2.49 -11.84 20.37
N ILE A 28 -2.53 -12.19 19.07
CA ILE A 28 -2.17 -13.53 18.57
C ILE A 28 -0.68 -13.62 18.28
N TRP A 29 -0.16 -12.64 17.52
CA TRP A 29 1.27 -12.53 17.25
C TRP A 29 1.69 -11.07 17.10
N LYS A 30 2.99 -10.85 17.23
CA LYS A 30 3.65 -9.57 17.02
C LYS A 30 4.98 -9.79 16.31
N THR A 31 5.23 -8.97 15.29
CA THR A 31 6.46 -8.99 14.50
C THR A 31 7.11 -7.61 14.51
N GLU A 32 8.38 -7.57 14.91
CA GLU A 32 9.22 -6.37 14.78
C GLU A 32 10.07 -6.52 13.52
N LEU A 33 9.88 -5.62 12.55
CA LEU A 33 10.58 -5.72 11.28
C LEU A 33 12.04 -5.32 11.47
N LYS A 34 12.96 -6.24 11.14
CA LYS A 34 14.41 -5.98 11.25
C LYS A 34 14.79 -4.72 10.46
N GLY A 35 15.54 -3.82 11.10
CA GLY A 35 16.03 -2.57 10.51
C GLY A 35 14.97 -1.48 10.32
N ILE A 36 13.75 -1.66 10.84
CA ILE A 36 12.64 -0.72 10.73
C ILE A 36 12.11 -0.42 12.14
N HIS A 37 12.35 0.80 12.62
CA HIS A 37 12.08 1.17 14.01
C HIS A 37 10.92 2.16 14.21
N ASP A 38 10.50 2.83 13.14
CA ASP A 38 9.35 3.75 13.11
C ASP A 38 8.87 3.86 11.66
N GLY A 39 7.66 4.38 11.44
CA GLY A 39 7.09 4.60 10.10
C GLY A 39 5.61 4.29 10.03
N VAL A 40 4.94 4.86 9.03
CA VAL A 40 3.58 4.49 8.66
C VAL A 40 3.65 3.24 7.79
N GLY A 41 2.98 2.18 8.23
CA GLY A 41 2.94 0.91 7.51
C GLY A 41 1.68 0.79 6.69
N SER A 42 1.85 0.52 5.40
CA SER A 42 0.75 0.11 4.53
C SER A 42 0.58 -1.39 4.63
N LEU A 43 -0.63 -1.84 4.95
CA LEU A 43 -0.98 -3.24 5.12
C LEU A 43 -1.91 -3.71 4.01
N PHE A 44 -1.66 -4.91 3.49
CA PHE A 44 -2.58 -5.61 2.60
C PHE A 44 -2.58 -7.10 2.93
N VAL A 45 -3.75 -7.67 3.22
CA VAL A 45 -3.89 -9.11 3.48
C VAL A 45 -4.46 -9.78 2.24
N HIS A 46 -3.80 -10.83 1.77
CA HIS A 46 -4.25 -11.64 0.64
C HIS A 46 -3.80 -13.09 0.86
N ASP A 47 -4.72 -14.03 0.67
CA ASP A 47 -4.52 -15.46 0.94
C ASP A 47 -3.94 -15.71 2.35
N ASP A 48 -2.77 -16.33 2.44
CA ASP A 48 -2.06 -16.68 3.67
C ASP A 48 -0.99 -15.64 4.07
N LYS A 49 -0.98 -14.46 3.43
CA LYS A 49 0.07 -13.44 3.59
C LYS A 49 -0.46 -12.08 4.02
N VAL A 50 0.39 -11.39 4.79
CA VAL A 50 0.29 -9.96 5.06
C VAL A 50 1.44 -9.27 4.33
N TYR A 51 1.13 -8.39 3.39
CA TYR A 51 2.10 -7.49 2.78
C TYR A 51 2.21 -6.21 3.60
N VAL A 52 3.43 -5.83 3.91
CA VAL A 52 3.75 -4.66 4.73
C VAL A 52 4.72 -3.77 3.94
N GLY A 53 4.24 -2.60 3.54
CA GLY A 53 5.07 -1.56 2.94
C GLY A 53 5.48 -0.55 4.00
N MET A 54 6.78 -0.44 4.31
CA MET A 54 7.30 0.48 5.32
C MET A 54 8.78 0.80 5.10
N ASN A 55 9.18 2.06 5.24
CA ASN A 55 10.58 2.53 5.16
C ASN A 55 11.37 1.93 3.99
N GLY A 56 10.81 1.96 2.78
CA GLY A 56 11.49 1.46 1.58
C GLY A 56 11.61 -0.06 1.49
N TYR A 57 10.87 -0.80 2.31
CA TYR A 57 10.74 -2.25 2.18
C TYR A 57 9.31 -2.64 1.87
N LEU A 58 9.17 -3.73 1.13
CA LEU A 58 7.97 -4.56 1.11
C LEU A 58 8.32 -5.89 1.75
N VAL A 59 7.58 -6.26 2.79
CA VAL A 59 7.78 -7.51 3.52
C VAL A 59 6.50 -8.33 3.43
N ALA A 60 6.62 -9.63 3.11
CA ALA A 60 5.51 -10.55 3.29
C ALA A 60 5.69 -11.33 4.58
N LEU A 61 4.65 -11.30 5.42
CA LEU A 61 4.56 -12.10 6.64
C LEU A 61 3.52 -13.19 6.45
N ASN A 62 3.72 -14.34 7.09
CA ASN A 62 2.69 -15.36 7.21
C ASN A 62 1.55 -14.83 8.09
N LEU A 63 0.31 -14.88 7.59
CA LEU A 63 -0.87 -14.33 8.25
C LEU A 63 -1.16 -14.96 9.61
N ILE A 64 -0.86 -16.25 9.78
CA ILE A 64 -1.24 -17.02 10.97
C ILE A 64 -0.26 -16.84 12.12
N ASN A 65 1.03 -16.69 11.83
CA ASN A 65 2.07 -16.65 12.87
C ASN A 65 2.99 -15.41 12.82
N GLY A 66 2.84 -14.53 11.83
CA GLY A 66 3.61 -13.30 11.71
C GLY A 66 5.06 -13.48 11.24
N THR A 67 5.49 -14.70 10.92
CA THR A 67 6.88 -14.95 10.46
C THR A 67 7.14 -14.34 9.09
N GLU A 68 8.34 -13.76 8.89
CA GLU A 68 8.75 -13.20 7.61
C GLU A 68 8.97 -14.32 6.59
N ILE A 69 8.24 -14.25 5.47
CA ILE A 69 8.35 -15.18 4.33
C ILE A 69 9.43 -14.67 3.38
N TRP A 70 9.34 -13.39 3.00
CA TRP A 70 10.30 -12.73 2.14
C TRP A 70 10.33 -11.22 2.39
N ARG A 71 11.38 -10.57 1.89
CA ARG A 71 11.58 -9.12 1.95
C ARG A 71 12.19 -8.60 0.66
N ASN A 72 11.63 -7.48 0.17
CA ASN A 72 12.15 -6.72 -0.95
C ASN A 72 12.53 -5.30 -0.50
N SER A 73 13.69 -4.80 -0.94
CA SER A 73 14.22 -3.49 -0.53
C SER A 73 13.70 -2.30 -1.36
N LEU A 74 12.62 -2.47 -2.13
CA LEU A 74 11.98 -1.50 -3.04
C LEU A 74 12.97 -0.55 -3.72
N SER A 75 14.08 -1.11 -4.21
CA SER A 75 15.25 -0.31 -4.60
C SER A 75 14.89 0.68 -5.70
N GLY A 76 15.14 1.96 -5.39
CA GLY A 76 14.81 3.09 -6.25
C GLY A 76 13.48 3.77 -5.95
N MET A 77 12.64 3.29 -5.02
CA MET A 77 11.40 4.00 -4.62
C MET A 77 11.61 5.06 -3.54
N GLY A 78 12.61 4.87 -2.65
CA GLY A 78 12.85 5.73 -1.49
C GLY A 78 12.24 5.14 -0.22
N TYR A 79 12.11 5.97 0.83
CA TYR A 79 11.66 5.54 2.16
C TYR A 79 10.24 5.99 2.53
N ASN A 80 9.54 6.64 1.60
CA ASN A 80 8.19 7.17 1.83
C ASN A 80 7.17 6.05 1.95
N GLU A 81 5.94 6.42 2.34
CA GLU A 81 4.83 5.49 2.34
C GLU A 81 4.56 4.97 0.92
N VAL A 82 3.88 3.82 0.85
CA VAL A 82 3.55 3.16 -0.41
C VAL A 82 2.07 2.80 -0.42
N SER A 83 1.46 2.85 -1.58
CA SER A 83 0.14 2.23 -1.80
C SER A 83 0.32 0.80 -2.29
N LEU A 84 -0.53 -0.10 -1.79
CA LEU A 84 -0.48 -1.53 -2.10
C LEU A 84 -1.79 -1.99 -2.71
N ALA A 85 -1.71 -2.87 -3.70
CA ALA A 85 -2.82 -3.67 -4.18
C ALA A 85 -2.29 -5.03 -4.63
N VAL A 86 -3.12 -6.07 -4.59
CA VAL A 86 -2.77 -7.39 -5.11
C VAL A 86 -3.73 -7.72 -6.24
N ALA A 87 -3.16 -8.12 -7.38
CA ALA A 87 -3.92 -8.51 -8.55
C ALA A 87 -3.54 -9.92 -8.98
N ARG A 88 -4.52 -10.63 -9.55
CA ARG A 88 -4.32 -11.97 -10.07
C ARG A 88 -3.59 -11.88 -11.41
N ALA A 89 -2.40 -12.47 -11.49
CA ALA A 89 -1.74 -12.66 -12.75
C ALA A 89 -2.19 -14.01 -13.33
N ASN A 90 -3.05 -13.99 -14.36
CA ASN A 90 -3.24 -15.19 -15.17
C ASN A 90 -2.03 -15.29 -16.10
N SER A 91 -1.29 -16.39 -16.05
CA SER A 91 -0.42 -16.74 -17.18
C SER A 91 -1.29 -16.83 -18.42
N GLU A 92 -1.03 -16.01 -19.43
CA GLU A 92 -1.78 -16.04 -20.69
C GLU A 92 -1.83 -17.48 -21.26
N GLY A 93 -3.03 -17.91 -21.68
CA GLY A 93 -3.23 -19.14 -22.46
C GLY A 93 -4.42 -19.98 -22.00
N GLU A 94 -5.47 -20.00 -22.83
CA GLU A 94 -6.47 -21.08 -22.82
C GLU A 94 -5.74 -22.43 -22.84
N GLY A 95 -5.79 -23.18 -21.73
CA GLY A 95 -5.15 -24.49 -21.60
C GLY A 95 -4.23 -24.68 -20.40
N ALA A 96 -4.00 -23.67 -19.54
CA ALA A 96 -3.19 -23.85 -18.33
C ALA A 96 -3.91 -24.72 -17.28
N SER A 97 -3.54 -26.01 -17.24
CA SER A 97 -3.90 -26.98 -16.22
C SER A 97 -3.49 -26.51 -14.82
N HIS A 98 -4.44 -26.09 -13.98
CA HIS A 98 -4.34 -25.96 -12.51
C HIS A 98 -2.95 -25.61 -11.93
N GLY A 99 -2.25 -24.67 -12.58
CA GLY A 99 -0.97 -24.14 -12.12
C GLY A 99 -1.21 -23.11 -11.03
N THR A 100 -0.34 -23.08 -10.03
CA THR A 100 -0.37 -22.17 -8.89
C THR A 100 -0.77 -20.76 -9.32
N GLN A 101 -1.87 -20.24 -8.78
CA GLN A 101 -2.35 -18.89 -9.10
C GLN A 101 -1.27 -17.90 -8.68
N SER A 102 -0.58 -17.29 -9.63
CA SER A 102 0.44 -16.28 -9.35
C SER A 102 -0.25 -14.92 -9.18
N HIS A 103 0.16 -14.16 -8.17
CA HIS A 103 -0.32 -12.80 -7.98
C HIS A 103 0.82 -11.80 -8.13
N ILE A 104 0.45 -10.59 -8.51
CA ILE A 104 1.36 -9.45 -8.54
C ILE A 104 0.89 -8.46 -7.48
N VAL A 105 1.80 -8.19 -6.54
CA VAL A 105 1.67 -7.07 -5.61
C VAL A 105 2.10 -5.82 -6.36
N VAL A 106 1.14 -4.91 -6.57
CA VAL A 106 1.37 -3.59 -7.16
C VAL A 106 1.71 -2.63 -6.02
N VAL A 107 2.90 -2.04 -6.09
CA VAL A 107 3.40 -1.08 -5.09
C VAL A 107 3.67 0.25 -5.76
N ALA A 108 3.13 1.34 -5.20
CA ALA A 108 3.28 2.66 -5.80
C ALA A 108 3.70 3.72 -4.77
N SER A 109 4.65 4.57 -5.16
CA SER A 109 5.11 5.73 -4.38
C SER A 109 5.82 6.73 -5.30
N TYR A 110 5.62 8.03 -5.07
CA TYR A 110 6.29 9.15 -5.77
C TYR A 110 6.41 8.96 -7.29
N GLY A 111 5.26 8.77 -7.94
CA GLY A 111 5.21 8.60 -9.40
C GLY A 111 5.93 7.34 -9.93
N LYS A 112 6.23 6.36 -9.08
CA LYS A 112 6.77 5.05 -9.47
C LYS A 112 5.77 3.97 -9.09
N VAL A 113 5.65 2.96 -9.94
CA VAL A 113 4.79 1.79 -9.73
C VAL A 113 5.59 0.55 -10.08
N TYR A 114 5.71 -0.39 -9.15
CA TYR A 114 6.40 -1.67 -9.33
C TYR A 114 5.40 -2.81 -9.26
N GLY A 115 5.62 -3.84 -10.07
CA GLY A 115 4.95 -5.13 -9.95
C GLY A 115 5.92 -6.13 -9.33
N ILE A 116 5.48 -6.77 -8.25
CA ILE A 116 6.30 -7.69 -7.45
C ILE A 116 5.57 -9.03 -7.34
N LYS A 117 6.25 -10.15 -7.57
CA LYS A 117 5.66 -11.49 -7.42
C LYS A 117 5.27 -11.72 -5.96
N SER A 118 4.03 -12.15 -5.71
CA SER A 118 3.56 -12.48 -4.36
C SER A 118 4.32 -13.62 -3.69
N GLU A 119 4.84 -14.55 -4.48
CA GLU A 119 5.47 -15.77 -3.95
C GLU A 119 6.89 -15.52 -3.45
N SER A 120 7.69 -14.76 -4.19
CA SER A 120 9.12 -14.57 -3.92
C SER A 120 9.50 -13.16 -3.49
N GLY A 121 8.65 -12.17 -3.76
CA GLY A 121 9.01 -10.76 -3.58
C GLY A 121 9.91 -10.22 -4.70
N ASP A 122 10.10 -10.93 -5.80
CA ASP A 122 10.91 -10.44 -6.93
C ASP A 122 10.19 -9.36 -7.74
N ILE A 123 10.91 -8.32 -8.14
CA ILE A 123 10.37 -7.27 -9.02
C ILE A 123 10.26 -7.85 -10.44
N VAL A 124 9.06 -7.86 -11.00
CA VAL A 124 8.78 -8.26 -12.39
C VAL A 124 8.96 -7.09 -13.34
N TRP A 125 8.43 -5.92 -12.97
CA TRP A 125 8.49 -4.72 -13.78
C TRP A 125 8.53 -3.46 -12.92
N LYS A 126 9.01 -2.38 -13.54
CA LYS A 126 9.07 -1.03 -12.95
C LYS A 126 8.52 -0.03 -13.97
N ASN A 127 7.62 0.83 -13.52
CA ASN A 127 7.09 1.94 -14.31
C ASN A 127 7.33 3.26 -13.58
N LYS A 128 7.97 4.21 -14.28
CA LYS A 128 8.07 5.61 -13.87
C LYS A 128 6.99 6.42 -14.58
N LEU A 129 5.97 6.83 -13.83
CA LEU A 129 4.82 7.57 -14.36
C LEU A 129 5.25 8.91 -14.94
N LYS A 130 5.04 9.07 -16.24
CA LYS A 130 5.36 10.31 -16.97
C LYS A 130 4.51 11.47 -16.42
N ASN A 131 5.18 12.44 -15.80
CA ASN A 131 4.58 13.58 -15.11
C ASN A 131 3.82 13.23 -13.82
N GLY A 132 4.04 12.05 -13.23
CA GLY A 132 3.40 11.65 -11.97
C GLY A 132 3.79 12.50 -10.76
N GLY A 133 4.94 13.17 -10.81
CA GLY A 133 5.44 14.01 -9.71
C GLY A 133 5.91 13.18 -8.51
N TYR A 134 5.82 13.78 -7.33
CA TYR A 134 6.28 13.21 -6.05
C TYR A 134 5.12 12.97 -5.08
N GLU A 135 3.89 12.92 -5.58
CA GLU A 135 2.71 12.74 -4.75
C GLU A 135 2.48 11.25 -4.47
N MET A 136 1.76 10.95 -3.38
CA MET A 136 1.38 9.57 -3.06
C MET A 136 0.35 9.05 -4.06
N PRO A 137 0.63 7.94 -4.78
CA PRO A 137 -0.33 7.38 -5.72
C PRO A 137 -1.49 6.68 -5.01
N SER A 138 -2.70 6.73 -5.57
CA SER A 138 -3.84 5.86 -5.22
C SER A 138 -3.99 4.75 -6.25
N LEU A 139 -4.44 3.57 -5.81
CA LEU A 139 -4.55 2.36 -6.65
C LEU A 139 -5.97 1.81 -6.64
N ILE A 140 -6.48 1.39 -7.80
CA ILE A 140 -7.69 0.57 -7.94
C ILE A 140 -7.40 -0.55 -8.92
N ILE A 141 -7.71 -1.80 -8.55
CA ILE A 141 -7.73 -2.91 -9.51
C ILE A 141 -9.04 -2.79 -10.32
N ASP A 142 -8.91 -2.49 -11.61
CA ASP A 142 -10.04 -2.28 -12.54
C ASP A 142 -10.54 -3.62 -13.10
N SER A 143 -9.60 -4.48 -13.46
CA SER A 143 -9.80 -5.87 -13.86
C SER A 143 -8.59 -6.69 -13.39
N PRO A 144 -8.64 -8.03 -13.41
CA PRO A 144 -7.52 -8.87 -12.92
C PRO A 144 -6.15 -8.50 -13.51
N ASP A 145 -6.15 -7.99 -14.73
CA ASP A 145 -4.99 -7.63 -15.55
C ASP A 145 -4.72 -6.12 -15.65
N LYS A 146 -5.54 -5.26 -15.02
CA LYS A 146 -5.43 -3.79 -15.17
C LYS A 146 -5.55 -3.07 -13.84
N VAL A 147 -4.66 -2.12 -13.61
CA VAL A 147 -4.68 -1.22 -12.45
C VAL A 147 -4.83 0.23 -12.89
N LEU A 148 -5.73 0.95 -12.22
CA LEU A 148 -5.83 2.40 -12.30
C LEU A 148 -4.96 3.02 -11.21
N VAL A 149 -4.16 4.01 -11.59
CA VAL A 149 -3.27 4.74 -10.68
C VAL A 149 -3.57 6.22 -10.75
N GLY A 150 -3.93 6.83 -9.62
CA GLY A 150 -4.08 8.28 -9.49
C GLY A 150 -2.82 8.86 -8.88
N CYS A 151 -2.16 9.82 -9.51
CA CYS A 151 -0.94 10.43 -8.97
C CYS A 151 -0.80 11.89 -9.43
N GLY A 152 -0.69 12.81 -8.48
CA GLY A 152 -0.61 14.24 -8.78
C GLY A 152 -1.91 14.75 -9.40
N LYS A 153 -1.84 15.12 -10.68
CA LYS A 153 -2.97 15.65 -11.47
C LYS A 153 -3.40 14.69 -12.57
N LEU A 154 -2.89 13.47 -12.54
CA LEU A 154 -3.07 12.48 -13.59
C LEU A 154 -3.68 11.20 -13.06
N VAL A 155 -4.42 10.53 -13.94
CA VAL A 155 -4.83 9.14 -13.80
C VAL A 155 -4.17 8.33 -14.92
N TYR A 156 -3.71 7.14 -14.57
CA TYR A 156 -3.07 6.18 -15.47
C TYR A 156 -3.86 4.88 -15.45
N LYS A 157 -3.92 4.18 -16.58
CA LYS A 157 -4.28 2.76 -16.63
C LYS A 157 -3.05 1.97 -17.05
N ILE A 158 -2.70 0.96 -16.27
CA ILE A 158 -1.47 0.18 -16.42
C ILE A 158 -1.83 -1.29 -16.58
N ASP A 159 -1.16 -1.96 -17.50
CA ASP A 159 -1.19 -3.41 -17.64
C ASP A 159 -0.39 -4.07 -16.52
N ILE A 160 -0.99 -5.02 -15.81
CA ILE A 160 -0.38 -5.64 -14.64
C ILE A 160 0.71 -6.65 -15.00
N TYR A 161 0.72 -7.20 -16.22
CA TYR A 161 1.68 -8.23 -16.61
C TYR A 161 3.04 -7.64 -16.95
N ASP A 162 3.07 -6.53 -17.70
CA ASP A 162 4.31 -5.90 -18.17
C ASP A 162 4.56 -4.51 -17.57
N GLY A 163 3.60 -3.99 -16.80
CA GLY A 163 3.70 -2.68 -16.16
C GLY A 163 3.58 -1.51 -17.13
N LYS A 164 3.21 -1.71 -18.40
CA LYS A 164 3.12 -0.62 -19.37
C LYS A 164 1.87 0.23 -19.14
N THR A 165 2.04 1.54 -19.25
CA THR A 165 0.94 2.49 -19.26
C THR A 165 0.16 2.35 -20.56
N ILE A 166 -1.10 1.94 -20.47
CA ILE A 166 -2.03 1.83 -21.60
C ILE A 166 -2.51 3.23 -22.00
N TRP A 167 -2.93 4.02 -21.01
CA TRP A 167 -3.27 5.41 -21.21
C TRP A 167 -2.98 6.25 -19.96
N GLN A 168 -2.81 7.56 -20.16
CA GLN A 168 -2.78 8.54 -19.10
C GLN A 168 -3.67 9.74 -19.42
N ARG A 169 -4.28 10.34 -18.40
CA ARG A 169 -5.16 11.51 -18.53
C ARG A 169 -4.83 12.52 -17.43
N LYS A 170 -4.55 13.76 -17.83
CA LYS A 170 -4.52 14.89 -16.89
C LYS A 170 -5.95 15.27 -16.55
N ILE A 171 -6.29 15.24 -15.26
CA ILE A 171 -7.65 15.51 -14.75
C ILE A 171 -7.77 16.87 -14.05
N SER A 172 -6.65 17.50 -13.67
CA SER A 172 -6.64 18.81 -13.01
C SER A 172 -5.55 19.71 -13.58
N ASN A 173 -5.89 20.99 -13.77
CA ASN A 173 -4.95 22.06 -14.11
C ASN A 173 -4.57 22.92 -12.90
N CYS A 174 -4.99 22.54 -11.68
CA CYS A 174 -4.70 23.33 -10.48
C CYS A 174 -3.19 23.61 -10.39
N LEU A 175 -2.80 24.87 -10.17
CA LEU A 175 -1.39 25.28 -10.14
C LEU A 175 -0.81 25.22 -8.71
N LEU A 176 -1.65 25.29 -7.69
CA LEU A 176 -1.28 25.40 -6.27
C LEU A 176 -1.87 24.23 -5.46
N GLY A 177 -1.11 23.71 -4.49
CA GLY A 177 -1.55 22.69 -3.52
C GLY A 177 -1.09 21.25 -3.84
N CYS A 178 -0.93 20.45 -2.78
CA CYS A 178 -0.64 19.01 -2.85
C CYS A 178 -1.76 18.33 -3.64
N SER A 179 -1.41 17.73 -4.77
CA SER A 179 -2.41 17.17 -5.69
C SER A 179 -2.52 15.68 -5.40
N HIS A 180 -3.42 15.29 -4.50
CA HIS A 180 -3.75 13.89 -4.29
C HIS A 180 -5.02 13.52 -5.08
N VAL A 181 -4.96 12.42 -5.83
CA VAL A 181 -6.11 11.91 -6.57
C VAL A 181 -6.75 10.81 -5.76
N THR A 182 -8.00 11.01 -5.33
CA THR A 182 -8.85 9.92 -4.84
C THR A 182 -9.69 9.39 -6.00
N MET A 183 -9.92 8.08 -6.01
CA MET A 183 -10.66 7.40 -7.09
C MET A 183 -11.67 6.42 -6.52
N ALA A 184 -12.73 6.15 -7.28
CA ALA A 184 -13.68 5.08 -7.01
C ALA A 184 -14.31 4.62 -8.33
N THR A 185 -14.57 3.32 -8.43
CA THR A 185 -15.45 2.72 -9.44
C THR A 185 -16.67 2.12 -8.75
N HIS A 186 -17.74 1.85 -9.50
CA HIS A 186 -18.90 1.14 -8.94
C HIS A 186 -18.49 -0.19 -8.29
N GLN A 187 -17.60 -0.94 -8.97
CA GLN A 187 -17.11 -2.22 -8.49
C GLN A 187 -16.21 -2.10 -7.25
N SER A 188 -15.28 -1.13 -7.22
CA SER A 188 -14.42 -0.93 -6.05
C SER A 188 -15.24 -0.49 -4.84
N SER A 189 -16.28 0.33 -5.06
CA SER A 189 -17.19 0.76 -4.00
C SER A 189 -18.05 -0.39 -3.48
N LEU A 190 -18.52 -1.29 -4.35
CA LEU A 190 -19.21 -2.51 -3.92
C LEU A 190 -18.29 -3.40 -3.07
N GLN A 191 -17.07 -3.68 -3.53
CA GLN A 191 -16.10 -4.47 -2.76
C GLN A 191 -15.79 -3.83 -1.40
N ASN A 192 -15.61 -2.52 -1.35
CA ASN A 192 -15.41 -1.79 -0.10
C ASN A 192 -16.65 -1.85 0.81
N ALA A 193 -17.86 -1.76 0.25
CA ALA A 193 -19.10 -1.88 1.01
C ALA A 193 -19.26 -3.26 1.66
N PHE A 194 -18.87 -4.33 0.96
CA PHE A 194 -18.82 -5.70 1.52
C PHE A 194 -17.68 -5.91 2.52
N SER A 195 -16.67 -5.04 2.53
CA SER A 195 -15.50 -5.13 3.42
C SER A 195 -15.70 -4.42 4.78
N TYR A 196 -16.89 -3.87 5.05
CA TYR A 196 -17.34 -3.22 6.30
C TYR A 196 -16.42 -2.16 6.94
N THR A 197 -15.33 -1.74 6.29
CA THR A 197 -14.61 -0.48 6.54
C THR A 197 -13.91 -0.08 5.25
N GLY A 198 -13.94 1.21 4.91
CA GLY A 198 -13.36 1.72 3.68
C GLY A 198 -12.88 3.15 3.82
N PHE A 199 -12.04 3.42 4.83
CA PHE A 199 -11.18 4.61 4.85
C PHE A 199 -9.92 4.21 5.63
N CYS A 200 -8.80 3.94 4.96
CA CYS A 200 -7.85 4.99 4.59
C CYS A 200 -7.07 4.63 3.30
N ASN A 201 -7.37 5.30 2.19
CA ASN A 201 -6.37 5.59 1.14
C ASN A 201 -5.53 6.83 1.56
N ASN A 202 -5.24 6.96 2.87
CA ASN A 202 -5.02 8.27 3.50
C ASN A 202 -3.60 8.81 3.27
N PRO A 203 -3.44 9.94 2.54
CA PRO A 203 -2.16 10.45 2.06
C PRO A 203 -1.44 11.41 3.04
N ILE A 204 -1.93 11.60 4.28
CA ILE A 204 -1.59 12.80 5.10
C ILE A 204 -1.16 12.49 6.56
N ALA A 205 -1.15 11.23 7.03
CA ALA A 205 -1.04 10.96 8.47
C ALA A 205 0.23 11.48 9.19
N GLN A 206 1.30 11.89 8.49
CA GLN A 206 2.47 12.55 9.08
C GLN A 206 2.59 14.05 8.86
N HIS A 207 1.82 14.70 7.99
CA HIS A 207 2.00 16.14 7.76
C HIS A 207 1.68 16.96 9.04
N SER A 208 0.82 16.46 9.93
CA SER A 208 0.38 17.19 11.15
C SER A 208 1.28 17.06 12.39
N ARG A 209 2.22 16.09 12.47
CA ARG A 209 3.01 15.92 13.70
C ARG A 209 4.08 16.99 13.84
N LYS A 210 4.79 17.32 12.75
CA LYS A 210 5.77 18.43 12.73
C LYS A 210 5.15 19.81 12.93
N GLU A 211 3.94 20.06 12.41
CA GLU A 211 3.23 21.32 12.65
C GLU A 211 2.70 21.45 14.08
N LYS A 212 2.17 20.37 14.68
CA LYS A 212 1.72 20.38 16.08
C LYS A 212 2.87 20.51 17.08
N GLU A 213 4.04 19.95 16.78
CA GLU A 213 5.24 20.09 17.64
C GLU A 213 5.85 21.50 17.54
N LYS A 214 5.87 22.11 16.35
CA LYS A 214 6.23 23.53 16.18
C LYS A 214 5.31 24.48 16.95
N ASN A 215 3.99 24.32 16.83
CA ASN A 215 3.03 25.17 17.55
C ASN A 215 3.09 24.98 19.08
N LYS A 216 3.42 23.77 19.57
CA LYS A 216 3.63 23.56 21.02
C LYS A 216 4.87 24.28 21.55
N HIS A 217 5.96 24.36 20.77
CA HIS A 217 7.12 25.16 21.13
C HIS A 217 6.81 26.66 21.11
N GLU A 218 6.09 27.17 20.12
CA GLU A 218 5.74 28.59 20.06
C GLU A 218 4.79 29.03 21.20
N ILE A 219 3.84 28.18 21.63
CA ILE A 219 2.93 28.51 22.75
C ILE A 219 3.64 28.39 24.12
N ALA A 220 4.58 27.44 24.27
CA ALA A 220 5.33 27.26 25.52
C ALA A 220 6.41 28.33 25.74
N TYR A 221 6.93 28.93 24.67
CA TYR A 221 7.97 29.97 24.75
C TYR A 221 7.48 31.38 24.38
N GLY A 222 6.26 31.53 23.85
CA GLY A 222 5.65 32.82 23.47
C GLY A 222 4.85 33.53 24.56
N SER A 223 4.83 32.99 25.79
CA SER A 223 4.15 33.62 26.94
C SER A 223 5.12 34.20 27.99
N SER A 224 6.39 34.36 27.62
CA SER A 224 7.31 35.23 28.35
C SER A 224 7.93 36.20 27.35
N ILE A 225 7.80 37.50 27.67
CA ILE A 225 8.30 38.71 26.99
C ILE A 225 7.19 39.50 26.27
N MET A 226 6.70 40.50 27.03
CA MET A 226 6.04 41.77 26.67
C MET A 226 4.88 41.79 25.65
#